data_AF-A0ABD3P7Y7-F1
#
_entry.id   AF-A0ABD3P7Y7-F1
#
_cell.length_a   1.000
_cell.length_b   1.000
_cell.length_c   1.000
_cell.angle_alpha   90.00
_cell.angle_beta   90.00
_cell.angle_gamma   90.00
#
_symmetry.space_group_name_H-M   'P 1'
#
loop_
_entity.id
_entity.type
_entity.pdbx_description
1 polymer ?
#
loop_
_entity_poly.entity_id
_entity_poly.type
_entity_poly.pdbx_seq_one_letter_code
_entity_poly.pdbx_strand_id
1 'polypeptide(L)'
;MQCVFIQRDTPKDSDSAPPPQSPIIPPSNHPHHATTLRHNENSTRSSSRKNRVYALRDFLLQTYFSNPPPPPPAPTTVLDVAGGRGDLSFLLHNIDGIDSIIADPRSPNFRRLVQSVEFLVRHPDEAALRSVEGLPTFQPLAKWIPRLMERRGVNVLAGGDHDDGIPKVRLSMPRNLRLHVDDRLVTALRDVISYRDGSLMWKDDLRSWDEYWELEANRIACNKTYYGGTVPKPMINDSKACGANRQINDSRVALEALTSLDLIVGFHPDQATEAAIDLAILLRIPFAVVPCCVFPSEFANRYLNGKFVKSYDDFLKYLLTKHDKIRMSRLRFIESDTAKSIVLYMLKEDFGES
;
A
#
# COMPACT_ATOMS: atom_id res chain seq x y z
N MET A 1 -50.41 4.09 15.08
CA MET A 1 -51.29 5.27 14.96
C MET A 1 -50.82 6.06 13.74
N GLN A 2 -51.54 5.92 12.64
CA GLN A 2 -51.44 6.77 11.44
C GLN A 2 -52.02 8.15 11.75
N CYS A 3 -51.40 9.21 11.25
CA CYS A 3 -52.11 10.45 10.93
C CYS A 3 -51.68 10.92 9.54
N VAL A 4 -52.66 10.85 8.63
CA VAL A 4 -52.69 11.41 7.28
C VAL A 4 -53.30 12.80 7.39
N PHE A 5 -52.79 13.80 6.66
CA PHE A 5 -53.57 15.01 6.35
C PHE A 5 -53.32 15.51 4.93
N ILE A 6 -54.38 16.14 4.41
CA ILE A 6 -54.81 16.34 3.03
C ILE A 6 -54.34 17.69 2.45
N GLN A 7 -54.26 17.73 1.10
CA GLN A 7 -54.10 18.83 0.13
C GLN A 7 -54.73 20.20 0.45
N ARG A 8 -54.19 21.26 -0.21
CA ARG A 8 -54.95 22.17 -1.12
C ARG A 8 -54.04 23.12 -1.95
N ASP A 9 -54.34 23.23 -3.24
CA ASP A 9 -53.75 24.12 -4.26
C ASP A 9 -54.45 25.50 -4.34
N THR A 10 -53.76 26.62 -4.62
CA THR A 10 -53.73 27.46 -5.87
C THR A 10 -53.77 28.97 -5.48
N PRO A 11 -53.60 30.01 -6.35
CA PRO A 11 -53.05 30.11 -7.72
C PRO A 11 -52.01 31.27 -7.94
N LYS A 12 -51.57 31.40 -9.20
CA LYS A 12 -50.66 32.39 -9.82
C LYS A 12 -51.27 33.79 -10.03
N ASP A 13 -50.42 34.81 -10.14
CA ASP A 13 -50.66 36.04 -10.94
C ASP A 13 -49.33 36.64 -11.49
N SER A 14 -49.47 37.41 -12.57
CA SER A 14 -48.45 37.80 -13.58
C SER A 14 -48.09 39.30 -13.61
N ASP A 15 -47.06 39.61 -14.43
CA ASP A 15 -46.76 40.85 -15.18
C ASP A 15 -46.19 42.12 -14.50
N SER A 16 -45.00 42.55 -14.96
CA SER A 16 -44.80 43.75 -15.84
C SER A 16 -43.36 44.33 -15.81
N ALA A 17 -42.85 44.74 -16.98
CA ALA A 17 -41.60 45.50 -17.23
C ALA A 17 -41.91 46.99 -17.54
N PRO A 18 -40.96 47.97 -17.47
CA PRO A 18 -40.21 48.50 -18.66
C PRO A 18 -38.88 49.28 -18.29
N PRO A 19 -38.23 50.21 -19.07
CA PRO A 19 -38.00 50.47 -20.53
C PRO A 19 -36.46 50.67 -20.92
N PRO A 20 -36.09 51.07 -22.19
CA PRO A 20 -34.76 50.85 -22.82
C PRO A 20 -33.83 52.06 -23.19
N GLN A 21 -32.52 51.75 -23.38
CA GLN A 21 -31.42 52.20 -24.31
C GLN A 21 -31.12 53.72 -24.58
N SER A 22 -29.91 54.26 -24.90
CA SER A 22 -28.77 53.95 -25.83
C SER A 22 -27.61 54.99 -25.59
N PRO A 23 -26.45 55.10 -26.33
CA PRO A 23 -26.04 54.52 -27.61
C PRO A 23 -24.55 54.02 -27.76
N ILE A 24 -24.27 53.59 -28.99
CA ILE A 24 -23.20 52.76 -29.57
C ILE A 24 -21.93 53.54 -29.95
N ILE A 25 -20.74 52.92 -29.79
CA ILE A 25 -19.53 53.20 -30.61
C ILE A 25 -18.74 51.85 -30.80
N PRO A 26 -18.40 51.42 -32.04
CA PRO A 26 -17.48 50.30 -32.32
C PRO A 26 -16.06 50.83 -32.68
N PRO A 27 -15.01 50.02 -32.97
CA PRO A 27 -14.81 48.57 -32.88
C PRO A 27 -13.47 48.15 -32.18
N SER A 28 -13.29 46.85 -31.91
CA SER A 28 -12.23 45.99 -32.48
C SER A 28 -11.91 44.79 -31.59
N ASN A 29 -11.91 43.62 -32.24
CA ASN A 29 -11.65 42.31 -31.67
C ASN A 29 -10.19 42.17 -31.23
N HIS A 30 -9.96 41.85 -29.96
CA HIS A 30 -9.30 40.62 -29.49
C HIS A 30 -9.11 40.70 -27.96
N PRO A 31 -9.66 39.74 -27.21
CA PRO A 31 -8.87 39.23 -26.09
C PRO A 31 -8.84 37.70 -26.04
N HIS A 32 -7.64 37.24 -25.71
CA HIS A 32 -7.26 35.90 -25.32
C HIS A 32 -8.34 35.19 -24.48
N HIS A 33 -8.83 34.06 -24.97
CA HIS A 33 -9.51 33.07 -24.13
C HIS A 33 -8.51 32.48 -23.13
N ALA A 34 -8.44 33.06 -21.93
CA ALA A 34 -7.97 32.36 -20.76
C ALA A 34 -8.92 31.18 -20.53
N THR A 35 -8.47 29.99 -20.91
CA THR A 35 -9.23 28.75 -20.72
C THR A 35 -9.09 28.39 -19.25
N THR A 36 -10.11 28.67 -18.45
CA THR A 36 -10.19 28.23 -17.06
C THR A 36 -10.14 26.71 -17.03
N LEU A 37 -8.95 26.16 -16.74
CA LEU A 37 -8.74 24.73 -16.54
C LEU A 37 -9.69 24.26 -15.44
N ARG A 38 -10.74 23.53 -15.82
CA ARG A 38 -11.61 22.85 -14.86
C ARG A 38 -10.75 21.85 -14.09
N HIS A 39 -10.41 22.17 -12.84
CA HIS A 39 -9.75 21.24 -11.94
C HIS A 39 -10.66 20.03 -11.72
N ASN A 40 -10.22 18.88 -12.25
CA ASN A 40 -10.93 17.63 -12.08
C ASN A 40 -10.61 17.06 -10.69
N GLU A 41 -11.51 17.29 -9.72
CA GLU A 41 -11.39 16.84 -8.32
C GLU A 41 -11.19 15.32 -8.18
N ASN A 42 -11.62 14.53 -9.18
CA ASN A 42 -11.39 13.08 -9.19
C ASN A 42 -9.92 12.72 -9.51
N SER A 43 -9.24 13.54 -10.30
CA SER A 43 -7.81 13.37 -10.62
C SER A 43 -6.93 13.70 -9.42
N THR A 44 -7.25 14.77 -8.69
CA THR A 44 -6.52 15.20 -7.48
C THR A 44 -6.69 14.19 -6.34
N ARG A 45 -7.90 13.67 -6.09
CA ARG A 45 -8.12 12.60 -5.08
C ARG A 45 -7.44 11.28 -5.44
N SER A 46 -7.33 10.93 -6.72
CA SER A 46 -6.60 9.74 -7.17
C SER A 46 -5.07 9.92 -7.05
N SER A 47 -4.58 11.13 -7.33
CA SER A 47 -3.19 11.54 -7.11
C SER A 47 -2.82 11.50 -5.62
N SER A 48 -3.65 12.08 -4.74
CA SER A 48 -3.38 12.13 -3.30
C SER A 48 -3.32 10.76 -2.64
N ARG A 49 -4.12 9.78 -3.10
CA ARG A 49 -4.03 8.37 -2.63
C ARG A 49 -2.74 7.69 -3.07
N LYS A 50 -2.28 7.92 -4.30
CA LYS A 50 -1.01 7.36 -4.82
C LYS A 50 0.20 7.92 -4.08
N ASN A 51 0.09 9.11 -3.51
CA ASN A 51 1.18 9.72 -2.74
C ASN A 51 1.36 9.10 -1.34
N ARG A 52 0.34 8.42 -0.80
CA ARG A 52 0.39 7.94 0.60
C ARG A 52 1.37 6.79 0.82
N VAL A 53 1.54 5.91 -0.19
CA VAL A 53 2.53 4.83 -0.12
C VAL A 53 3.96 5.38 -0.03
N TYR A 54 4.23 6.53 -0.66
CA TYR A 54 5.51 7.21 -0.56
C TYR A 54 5.73 7.81 0.83
N ALA A 55 4.68 8.34 1.47
CA ALA A 55 4.78 8.81 2.85
C ALA A 55 5.14 7.69 3.84
N LEU A 56 4.58 6.49 3.67
CA LEU A 56 4.99 5.33 4.45
C LEU A 56 6.42 4.90 4.08
N ARG A 57 6.77 4.80 2.80
CA ARG A 57 8.14 4.47 2.36
C ARG A 57 9.16 5.40 3.00
N ASP A 58 8.94 6.71 2.96
CA ASP A 58 9.85 7.69 3.52
C ASP A 58 9.96 7.56 5.04
N PHE A 59 8.85 7.26 5.74
CA PHE A 59 8.88 6.91 7.15
C PHE A 59 9.76 5.67 7.41
N LEU A 60 9.57 4.59 6.66
CA LEU A 60 10.36 3.37 6.83
C LEU A 60 11.86 3.66 6.66
N LEU A 61 12.23 4.37 5.59
CA LEU A 61 13.61 4.73 5.28
C LEU A 61 14.25 5.62 6.35
N GLN A 62 13.47 6.45 7.04
CA GLN A 62 13.97 7.31 8.12
C GLN A 62 14.06 6.59 9.46
N THR A 63 13.19 5.60 9.68
CA THR A 63 13.02 4.95 10.98
C THR A 63 13.84 3.66 11.10
N TYR A 64 13.93 2.86 10.04
CA TYR A 64 14.53 1.51 10.10
C TYR A 64 15.82 1.36 9.31
N PHE A 65 16.06 2.27 8.38
CA PHE A 65 17.20 2.19 7.47
C PHE A 65 18.10 3.40 7.69
N SER A 66 19.41 3.20 7.57
CA SER A 66 20.33 4.33 7.42
C SER A 66 20.00 5.06 6.10
N ASN A 67 20.27 6.36 6.01
CA ASN A 67 20.07 7.12 4.77
C ASN A 67 21.41 7.61 4.22
N PRO A 68 21.88 7.10 3.05
CA PRO A 68 21.27 6.05 2.24
C PRO A 68 21.37 4.66 2.90
N PRO A 69 20.46 3.71 2.58
CA PRO A 69 20.58 2.35 3.07
C PRO A 69 21.91 1.76 2.60
N PRO A 70 22.59 0.94 3.41
CA PRO A 70 23.87 0.36 3.04
C PRO A 70 23.73 -0.41 1.72
N PRO A 71 24.78 -0.43 0.87
CA PRO A 71 24.77 -1.28 -0.31
C PRO A 71 24.51 -2.74 0.10
N PRO A 72 23.80 -3.53 -0.72
CA PRO A 72 23.65 -4.97 -0.47
C PRO A 72 25.04 -5.58 -0.17
N PRO A 73 25.18 -6.42 0.86
CA PRO A 73 24.17 -7.34 1.36
C PRO A 73 23.87 -7.14 2.86
N ALA A 74 23.32 -6.00 3.28
CA ALA A 74 22.60 -5.99 4.55
C ALA A 74 21.25 -6.70 4.29
N PRO A 75 21.05 -7.95 4.75
CA PRO A 75 19.91 -8.74 4.32
C PRO A 75 18.69 -8.35 5.16
N THR A 76 18.18 -7.12 4.99
CA THR A 76 16.90 -6.74 5.61
C THR A 76 15.78 -7.21 4.72
N THR A 77 15.00 -8.19 5.20
CA THR A 77 13.81 -8.68 4.52
C THR A 77 12.56 -8.10 5.17
N VAL A 78 11.80 -7.33 4.38
CA VAL A 78 10.55 -6.71 4.81
C VAL A 78 9.36 -7.59 4.42
N LEU A 79 8.45 -7.86 5.36
CA LEU A 79 7.13 -8.41 5.05
C LEU A 79 6.12 -7.26 4.84
N ASP A 80 5.52 -7.19 3.66
CA ASP A 80 4.47 -6.23 3.31
C ASP A 80 3.10 -6.90 3.46
N VAL A 81 2.52 -6.77 4.65
CA VAL A 81 1.25 -7.40 5.06
C VAL A 81 0.07 -6.71 4.39
N ALA A 82 -0.77 -7.52 3.75
CA ALA A 82 -1.87 -7.07 2.90
C ALA A 82 -1.38 -6.07 1.82
N GLY A 83 -0.16 -6.29 1.31
CA GLY A 83 0.49 -5.41 0.32
C GLY A 83 -0.24 -5.28 -1.01
N GLY A 84 -1.30 -6.07 -1.23
CA GLY A 84 -2.21 -5.96 -2.35
C GLY A 84 -1.52 -6.06 -3.70
N ARG A 85 -1.47 -4.95 -4.44
CA ARG A 85 -0.84 -4.93 -5.77
C ARG A 85 0.69 -4.91 -5.70
N GLY A 86 1.27 -4.68 -4.54
CA GLY A 86 2.71 -4.66 -4.31
C GLY A 86 3.39 -3.32 -4.59
N ASP A 87 2.66 -2.20 -4.59
CA ASP A 87 3.22 -0.88 -4.91
C ASP A 87 4.38 -0.53 -3.94
N LEU A 88 4.21 -0.73 -2.62
CA LEU A 88 5.27 -0.46 -1.63
C LEU A 88 6.48 -1.38 -1.83
N SER A 89 6.25 -2.70 -1.85
CA SER A 89 7.29 -3.70 -2.08
C SER A 89 8.08 -3.47 -3.36
N PHE A 90 7.41 -3.04 -4.44
CA PHE A 90 8.09 -2.70 -5.70
C PHE A 90 9.05 -1.52 -5.51
N LEU A 91 8.63 -0.46 -4.81
CA LEU A 91 9.46 0.73 -4.57
C LEU A 91 10.66 0.37 -3.70
N LEU A 92 10.45 -0.31 -2.58
CA LEU A 92 11.51 -0.78 -1.69
C LEU A 92 12.53 -1.63 -2.45
N HIS A 93 12.06 -2.57 -3.27
CA HIS A 93 12.94 -3.47 -4.01
C HIS A 93 13.69 -2.78 -5.15
N ASN A 94 13.01 -1.99 -5.99
CA ASN A 94 13.60 -1.43 -7.22
C ASN A 94 14.32 -0.10 -7.04
N ILE A 95 13.88 0.73 -6.09
CA ILE A 95 14.45 2.07 -5.85
C ILE A 95 15.43 2.03 -4.69
N ASP A 96 15.06 1.32 -3.62
CA ASP A 96 15.82 1.31 -2.37
C ASP A 96 16.73 0.10 -2.23
N GLY A 97 16.49 -0.95 -3.03
CA GLY A 97 17.15 -2.26 -2.95
C GLY A 97 17.03 -2.92 -1.59
N ILE A 98 15.88 -2.72 -0.96
CA ILE A 98 15.46 -3.43 0.24
C ILE A 98 14.64 -4.63 -0.23
N ASP A 99 14.99 -5.82 0.25
CA ASP A 99 14.24 -7.02 -0.09
C ASP A 99 12.89 -7.02 0.60
N SER A 100 11.87 -7.46 -0.15
CA SER A 100 10.49 -7.50 0.34
C SER A 100 9.75 -8.75 -0.12
N ILE A 101 8.84 -9.19 0.74
CA ILE A 101 7.89 -10.27 0.51
C ILE A 101 6.49 -9.71 0.73
N ILE A 102 5.63 -9.82 -0.27
CA ILE A 102 4.23 -9.43 -0.16
C ILE A 102 3.44 -10.58 0.46
N ALA A 103 2.76 -10.37 1.57
CA ALA A 103 1.83 -11.33 2.15
C ALA A 103 0.39 -10.87 1.93
N ASP A 104 -0.26 -11.42 0.91
CA ASP A 104 -1.66 -11.12 0.57
C ASP A 104 -2.30 -12.36 -0.08
N PRO A 105 -3.56 -12.71 0.23
CA PRO A 105 -4.24 -13.82 -0.45
C PRO A 105 -4.35 -13.62 -1.97
N ARG A 106 -4.28 -12.37 -2.45
CA ARG A 106 -4.30 -12.01 -3.87
C ARG A 106 -2.89 -12.02 -4.44
N SER A 107 -2.78 -12.38 -5.72
CA SER A 107 -1.53 -12.20 -6.46
C SER A 107 -1.27 -10.72 -6.73
N PRO A 108 -0.03 -10.24 -6.53
CA PRO A 108 0.33 -8.85 -6.82
C PRO A 108 0.24 -8.55 -8.32
N ASN A 109 0.12 -7.27 -8.67
CA ASN A 109 -0.02 -6.83 -10.05
C ASN A 109 0.76 -5.53 -10.30
N PHE A 110 1.96 -5.70 -10.85
CA PHE A 110 2.91 -4.62 -11.09
C PHE A 110 2.73 -3.93 -12.44
N ARG A 111 1.80 -4.37 -13.30
CA ARG A 111 1.68 -3.89 -14.70
C ARG A 111 1.66 -2.37 -14.82
N ARG A 112 0.83 -1.69 -14.01
CA ARG A 112 0.70 -0.23 -14.04
C ARG A 112 1.97 0.49 -13.59
N LEU A 113 2.68 -0.09 -12.61
CA LEU A 113 3.88 0.51 -12.06
C LEU A 113 5.06 0.35 -13.02
N VAL A 114 5.21 -0.85 -13.60
CA VAL A 114 6.16 -1.11 -14.70
C VAL A 114 5.91 -0.16 -15.87
N GLN A 115 4.67 -0.05 -16.35
CA GLN A 115 4.31 0.88 -17.43
C GLN A 115 4.64 2.34 -17.09
N SER A 116 4.45 2.75 -15.83
CA SER A 116 4.78 4.10 -15.38
C SER A 116 6.28 4.34 -15.36
N VAL A 117 7.07 3.37 -14.88
CA VAL A 117 8.54 3.45 -14.89
C VAL A 117 9.07 3.51 -16.32
N GLU A 118 8.64 2.60 -17.19
CA GLU A 118 9.10 2.59 -18.58
C GLU A 118 8.71 3.88 -19.31
N PHE A 119 7.52 4.43 -19.06
CA PHE A 119 7.11 5.72 -19.62
C PHE A 119 8.04 6.84 -19.15
N LEU A 120 8.30 6.96 -17.85
CA LEU A 120 9.13 8.04 -17.31
C LEU A 120 10.61 7.92 -17.73
N VAL A 121 11.12 6.70 -17.87
CA VAL A 121 12.48 6.45 -18.38
C VAL A 121 12.60 6.87 -19.85
N ARG A 122 11.55 6.64 -20.65
CA ARG A 122 11.51 7.04 -22.06
C ARG A 122 11.31 8.54 -22.28
N HIS A 123 10.80 9.27 -21.28
CA HIS A 123 10.47 10.69 -21.38
C HIS A 123 11.14 11.46 -20.22
N PRO A 124 12.47 11.67 -20.26
CA PRO A 124 13.21 12.30 -19.17
C PRO A 124 12.74 13.73 -18.86
N ASP A 125 12.34 14.50 -19.87
CA ASP A 125 11.81 15.86 -19.68
C ASP A 125 10.47 15.83 -18.90
N GLU A 126 9.59 14.88 -19.23
CA GLU A 126 8.33 14.67 -18.51
C GLU A 126 8.60 14.18 -17.08
N ALA A 127 9.59 13.30 -16.88
CA ALA A 127 10.00 12.86 -15.55
C ALA A 127 10.55 14.03 -14.72
N ALA A 128 11.37 14.91 -15.30
CA ALA A 128 11.88 16.10 -14.63
C ALA A 128 10.73 17.04 -14.23
N LEU A 129 9.81 17.34 -15.14
CA LEU A 129 8.64 18.17 -14.84
C LEU A 129 7.76 17.59 -13.73
N ARG A 130 7.53 16.28 -13.75
CA ARG A 130 6.70 15.58 -12.74
C ARG A 130 7.43 15.30 -11.43
N SER A 131 8.73 15.53 -11.34
CA SER A 131 9.52 15.33 -10.11
C SER A 131 9.37 16.48 -9.10
N VAL A 132 8.87 17.64 -9.55
CA VAL A 132 8.82 18.86 -8.75
C VAL A 132 7.64 18.84 -7.80
N GLU A 133 7.93 18.82 -6.50
CA GLU A 133 6.92 18.87 -5.44
C GLU A 133 6.13 20.20 -5.48
N GLY A 134 4.85 20.13 -5.09
CA GLY A 134 3.96 21.30 -5.05
C GLY A 134 3.32 21.67 -6.38
N LEU A 135 3.73 21.06 -7.50
CA LEU A 135 3.05 21.26 -8.79
C LEU A 135 1.87 20.29 -8.98
N PRO A 136 0.81 20.67 -9.72
CA PRO A 136 -0.31 19.77 -10.04
C PRO A 136 0.11 18.51 -10.84
N THR A 137 1.24 18.57 -11.53
CA THR A 137 1.84 17.48 -12.30
C THR A 137 2.69 16.54 -11.44
N PHE A 138 2.91 16.86 -10.16
CA PHE A 138 3.79 16.10 -9.28
C PHE A 138 3.39 14.63 -9.22
N GLN A 139 4.34 13.77 -9.56
CA GLN A 139 4.24 12.32 -9.46
C GLN A 139 5.45 11.84 -8.65
N PRO A 140 5.27 11.35 -7.41
CA PRO A 140 6.40 10.94 -6.58
C PRO A 140 7.32 9.92 -7.23
N LEU A 141 6.79 9.00 -8.06
CA LEU A 141 7.61 8.04 -8.81
C LEU A 141 8.67 8.73 -9.68
N ALA A 142 8.30 9.84 -10.34
CA ALA A 142 9.17 10.56 -11.26
C ALA A 142 10.41 11.13 -10.56
N LYS A 143 10.25 11.60 -9.32
CA LYS A 143 11.36 12.04 -8.45
C LYS A 143 12.43 10.96 -8.24
N TRP A 144 12.04 9.68 -8.29
CA TRP A 144 12.92 8.56 -7.97
C TRP A 144 13.46 7.81 -9.20
N ILE A 145 13.11 8.23 -10.41
CA ILE A 145 13.58 7.60 -11.65
C ILE A 145 15.12 7.61 -11.76
N PRO A 146 15.84 8.72 -11.45
CA PRO A 146 17.30 8.72 -11.52
C PRO A 146 17.94 7.65 -10.64
N ARG A 147 17.49 7.53 -9.37
CA ARG A 147 17.97 6.52 -8.42
C ARG A 147 17.63 5.09 -8.85
N LEU A 148 16.45 4.88 -9.43
CA LEU A 148 16.04 3.59 -9.97
C LEU A 148 16.94 3.18 -11.15
N MET A 149 17.27 4.11 -12.04
CA MET A 149 18.14 3.86 -13.19
C MET A 149 19.58 3.56 -12.74
N GLU A 150 20.10 4.32 -11.79
CA GLU A 150 21.41 4.09 -11.17
C GLU A 150 21.50 2.68 -10.58
N ARG A 151 20.47 2.25 -9.83
CA ARG A 151 20.47 0.95 -9.14
C ARG A 151 20.26 -0.24 -10.05
N ARG A 152 19.37 -0.14 -11.04
CA ARG A 152 18.99 -1.27 -11.90
C ARG A 152 19.84 -1.38 -13.17
N GLY A 153 20.61 -0.35 -13.48
CA GLY A 153 21.27 -0.21 -14.76
C GLY A 153 20.25 0.05 -15.88
N VAL A 154 20.70 0.79 -16.89
CA VAL A 154 19.94 1.02 -18.10
C VAL A 154 20.64 0.28 -19.22
N ASN A 155 19.93 -0.65 -19.84
CA ASN A 155 20.41 -1.21 -21.09
C ASN A 155 19.86 -0.36 -22.23
N VAL A 156 20.75 0.36 -22.90
CA VAL A 156 20.51 0.78 -24.29
C VAL A 156 20.93 -0.42 -25.12
N LEU A 157 19.99 -1.29 -25.50
CA LEU A 157 20.32 -2.36 -26.44
C LEU A 157 20.69 -1.69 -27.76
N ALA A 158 21.96 -1.80 -28.16
CA ALA A 158 22.40 -1.40 -29.48
C ALA A 158 21.67 -2.28 -30.51
N GLY A 159 21.14 -1.63 -31.55
CA GLY A 159 20.11 -2.15 -32.45
C GLY A 159 20.37 -3.55 -32.99
N GLY A 160 19.38 -4.42 -32.79
CA GLY A 160 19.02 -5.43 -33.79
C GLY A 160 17.84 -4.90 -34.59
N ASP A 161 17.67 -5.36 -35.83
CA ASP A 161 16.85 -4.77 -36.92
C ASP A 161 15.35 -4.47 -36.63
N HIS A 162 14.86 -4.71 -35.41
CA HIS A 162 13.51 -4.38 -34.95
C HIS A 162 13.42 -3.81 -33.51
N ASP A 163 14.52 -3.38 -32.87
CA ASP A 163 14.51 -2.77 -31.52
C ASP A 163 14.97 -1.30 -31.61
N ASP A 164 14.05 -0.36 -31.39
CA ASP A 164 14.16 1.10 -31.66
C ASP A 164 15.18 1.87 -30.77
N GLY A 165 16.24 1.22 -30.25
CA GLY A 165 17.21 1.87 -29.35
C GLY A 165 16.60 2.38 -28.03
N ILE A 166 15.42 1.87 -27.65
CA ILE A 166 14.64 2.34 -26.51
C ILE A 166 15.32 1.94 -25.19
N PRO A 167 15.61 2.89 -24.29
CA PRO A 167 16.15 2.59 -22.97
C PRO A 167 15.21 1.67 -22.18
N LYS A 168 15.70 0.51 -21.74
CA LYS A 168 14.97 -0.44 -20.87
C LYS A 168 15.68 -0.58 -19.54
N VAL A 169 14.91 -0.50 -18.45
CA VAL A 169 15.42 -0.76 -17.10
C VAL A 169 15.18 -2.21 -16.71
N ARG A 170 16.18 -2.85 -16.12
CA ARG A 170 16.07 -4.22 -15.59
C ARG A 170 15.32 -4.22 -14.25
N LEU A 171 14.00 -4.27 -14.31
CA LEU A 171 13.16 -4.40 -13.12
C LEU A 171 13.10 -5.85 -12.64
N SER A 172 13.04 -6.05 -11.33
CA SER A 172 12.75 -7.34 -10.71
C SER A 172 11.52 -7.23 -9.82
N MET A 173 10.76 -8.31 -9.75
CA MET A 173 9.55 -8.37 -8.96
C MET A 173 9.86 -8.87 -7.53
N PRO A 174 9.27 -8.28 -6.49
CA PRO A 174 9.30 -8.82 -5.13
C PRO A 174 8.75 -10.24 -5.05
N ARG A 175 9.19 -11.00 -4.03
CA ARG A 175 8.58 -12.30 -3.72
C ARG A 175 7.17 -12.09 -3.16
N ASN A 176 6.32 -13.11 -3.27
CA ASN A 176 4.99 -13.06 -2.64
C ASN A 176 4.62 -14.39 -1.99
N LEU A 177 3.91 -14.29 -0.87
CA LEU A 177 3.26 -15.37 -0.13
C LEU A 177 1.75 -15.16 -0.24
N ARG A 178 1.07 -16.14 -0.84
CA ARG A 178 -0.39 -16.14 -0.90
C ARG A 178 -0.95 -16.73 0.39
N LEU A 179 -1.14 -15.88 1.39
CA LEU A 179 -1.68 -16.25 2.70
C LEU A 179 -2.46 -15.08 3.32
N HIS A 180 -3.36 -15.38 4.25
CA HIS A 180 -3.91 -14.42 5.20
C HIS A 180 -2.98 -14.25 6.38
N VAL A 181 -2.62 -13.01 6.70
CA VAL A 181 -2.00 -12.66 7.98
C VAL A 181 -3.14 -12.46 8.98
N ASP A 182 -3.48 -13.53 9.69
CA ASP A 182 -4.55 -13.57 10.70
C ASP A 182 -4.14 -14.41 11.93
N ASP A 183 -5.04 -14.55 12.90
CA ASP A 183 -4.76 -15.30 14.14
C ASP A 183 -4.37 -16.77 13.89
N ARG A 184 -4.81 -17.36 12.77
CA ARG A 184 -4.46 -18.75 12.41
C ARG A 184 -3.01 -18.84 12.02
N LEU A 185 -2.49 -17.88 11.23
CA LEU A 185 -1.06 -17.80 10.91
C LEU A 185 -0.22 -17.66 12.19
N VAL A 186 -0.60 -16.71 13.05
CA VAL A 186 0.13 -16.43 14.29
C VAL A 186 0.14 -17.66 15.20
N THR A 187 -0.97 -18.38 15.28
CA THR A 187 -1.09 -19.63 16.06
C THR A 187 -0.23 -20.73 15.46
N ALA A 188 -0.34 -20.98 14.16
CA ALA A 188 0.45 -22.00 13.46
C ALA A 188 1.95 -21.77 13.63
N LEU A 189 2.42 -20.51 13.52
CA LEU A 189 3.83 -20.17 13.77
C LEU A 189 4.23 -20.40 15.22
N ARG A 190 3.41 -19.97 16.19
CA ARG A 190 3.67 -20.21 17.62
C ARG A 190 3.82 -21.69 17.95
N ASP A 191 3.09 -22.54 17.25
CA ASP A 191 3.13 -23.98 17.44
C ASP A 191 4.42 -24.62 16.94
N VAL A 192 5.13 -24.00 15.98
CA VAL A 192 6.34 -24.58 15.36
C VAL A 192 7.62 -23.81 15.62
N ILE A 193 7.56 -22.63 16.24
CA ILE A 193 8.75 -21.86 16.62
C ILE A 193 8.97 -21.87 18.13
N SER A 194 10.21 -21.65 18.55
CA SER A 194 10.62 -21.46 19.93
C SER A 194 11.80 -20.51 20.00
N TYR A 195 12.04 -19.92 21.17
CA TYR A 195 13.25 -19.14 21.43
C TYR A 195 14.19 -19.93 22.34
N ARG A 196 15.45 -20.03 21.95
CA ARG A 196 16.52 -20.64 22.74
C ARG A 196 17.77 -19.80 22.62
N ASP A 197 18.36 -19.45 23.76
CA ASP A 197 19.60 -18.67 23.84
C ASP A 197 19.57 -17.39 22.99
N GLY A 198 18.45 -16.64 23.09
CA GLY A 198 18.25 -15.39 22.34
C GLY A 198 17.91 -15.56 20.85
N SER A 199 17.91 -16.78 20.32
CA SER A 199 17.70 -17.06 18.89
C SER A 199 16.38 -17.78 18.62
N LEU A 200 15.75 -17.44 17.49
CA LEU A 200 14.55 -18.10 17.00
C LEU A 200 14.91 -19.46 16.36
N MET A 201 14.26 -20.53 16.79
CA MET A 201 14.48 -21.90 16.33
C MET A 201 13.17 -22.58 15.94
N TRP A 202 13.21 -23.42 14.91
CA TRP A 202 12.10 -24.30 14.57
C TRP A 202 12.06 -25.49 15.51
N LYS A 203 10.87 -26.04 15.73
CA LYS A 203 10.68 -27.34 16.37
C LYS A 203 10.92 -28.46 15.34
N ASP A 204 11.29 -29.63 15.83
CA ASP A 204 11.50 -30.81 14.97
C ASP A 204 10.21 -31.29 14.30
N ASP A 205 9.07 -31.14 15.00
CA ASP A 205 7.75 -31.49 14.48
C ASP A 205 7.08 -30.27 13.83
N LEU A 206 7.02 -30.30 12.50
CA LEU A 206 6.43 -29.24 11.68
C LEU A 206 5.07 -29.64 11.08
N ARG A 207 4.46 -30.73 11.54
CA ARG A 207 3.18 -31.23 10.99
C ARG A 207 2.06 -30.20 11.08
N SER A 208 1.95 -29.46 12.18
CA SER A 208 0.94 -28.41 12.34
C SER A 208 1.13 -27.26 11.36
N TRP A 209 2.38 -26.93 11.00
CA TRP A 209 2.67 -25.93 9.97
C TRP A 209 2.28 -26.43 8.57
N ASP A 210 2.63 -27.66 8.23
CA ASP A 210 2.29 -28.24 6.93
C ASP A 210 0.77 -28.35 6.75
N GLU A 211 0.04 -28.73 7.81
CA GLU A 211 -1.43 -28.74 7.84
C GLU A 211 -2.01 -27.33 7.66
N TYR A 212 -1.51 -26.33 8.41
CA TYR A 212 -1.93 -24.94 8.23
C TYR A 212 -1.71 -24.45 6.79
N TRP A 213 -0.54 -24.73 6.22
CA TRP A 213 -0.17 -24.31 4.87
C TRP A 213 -1.13 -24.85 3.81
N GLU A 214 -1.47 -26.14 3.89
CA GLU A 214 -2.43 -26.78 3.00
C GLU A 214 -3.85 -26.22 3.18
N LEU A 215 -4.31 -26.08 4.42
CA LEU A 215 -5.64 -25.52 4.72
C LEU A 215 -5.79 -24.08 4.23
N GLU A 216 -4.73 -23.28 4.33
CA GLU A 216 -4.71 -21.89 3.90
C GLU A 216 -4.74 -21.78 2.36
N ALA A 217 -3.96 -22.61 1.66
CA ALA A 217 -4.02 -22.72 0.20
C ALA A 217 -5.44 -23.08 -0.27
N ASN A 218 -6.08 -24.05 0.40
CA ASN A 218 -7.46 -24.46 0.14
C ASN A 218 -8.46 -23.34 0.44
N ARG A 219 -8.29 -22.61 1.55
CA ARG A 219 -9.15 -21.48 1.91
C ARG A 219 -9.09 -20.38 0.84
N ILE A 220 -7.91 -20.05 0.35
CA ILE A 220 -7.72 -19.07 -0.72
C ILE A 220 -8.34 -19.54 -2.04
N ALA A 221 -8.16 -20.81 -2.41
CA ALA A 221 -8.72 -21.38 -3.63
C ALA A 221 -10.25 -21.43 -3.60
N CYS A 222 -10.84 -21.74 -2.44
CA CYS A 222 -12.29 -21.84 -2.24
C CYS A 222 -12.97 -20.48 -2.02
N ASN A 223 -12.21 -19.42 -1.73
CA ASN A 223 -12.81 -18.14 -1.44
C ASN A 223 -13.37 -17.47 -2.71
N LYS A 224 -14.70 -17.48 -2.82
CA LYS A 224 -15.46 -16.78 -3.87
C LYS A 224 -15.73 -15.31 -3.54
N THR A 225 -15.42 -14.90 -2.30
CA THR A 225 -15.67 -13.55 -1.77
C THR A 225 -14.49 -12.65 -2.10
N TYR A 226 -14.79 -11.53 -2.75
CA TYR A 226 -13.78 -10.66 -3.33
C TYR A 226 -13.27 -9.62 -2.32
N TYR A 227 -11.98 -9.68 -1.98
CA TYR A 227 -11.33 -8.68 -1.13
C TYR A 227 -11.31 -7.31 -1.82
N GLY A 228 -11.98 -6.32 -1.24
CA GLY A 228 -11.91 -4.92 -1.67
C GLY A 228 -12.76 -4.55 -2.89
N GLY A 229 -13.84 -5.28 -3.18
CA GLY A 229 -14.87 -4.84 -4.14
C GLY A 229 -14.43 -4.75 -5.61
N THR A 230 -13.29 -5.34 -5.98
CA THR A 230 -12.85 -5.43 -7.38
C THR A 230 -12.78 -6.88 -7.80
N VAL A 231 -13.48 -7.20 -8.90
CA VAL A 231 -13.46 -8.52 -9.51
C VAL A 231 -12.03 -8.83 -9.94
N PRO A 232 -11.42 -9.96 -9.53
CA PRO A 232 -10.22 -10.49 -10.12
C PRO A 232 -10.54 -10.66 -11.60
N LYS A 233 -9.93 -9.84 -12.46
CA LYS A 233 -9.91 -10.19 -13.88
C LYS A 233 -9.28 -11.58 -13.94
N PRO A 234 -9.87 -12.56 -14.65
CA PRO A 234 -9.19 -13.81 -14.92
C PRO A 234 -7.78 -13.46 -15.38
N MET A 235 -6.77 -14.24 -14.96
CA MET A 235 -5.43 -14.11 -15.51
C MET A 235 -5.58 -14.31 -17.03
N ILE A 236 -5.76 -13.21 -17.75
CA ILE A 236 -5.55 -13.19 -19.18
C ILE A 236 -4.10 -13.64 -19.29
N ASN A 237 -3.86 -14.67 -20.11
CA ASN A 237 -2.55 -15.12 -20.55
C ASN A 237 -1.85 -13.97 -21.31
N ASP A 238 -1.61 -12.85 -20.63
CA ASP A 238 -0.72 -11.80 -21.06
C ASP A 238 0.68 -12.34 -20.76
N SER A 239 1.18 -13.14 -21.68
CA SER A 239 2.59 -13.54 -21.85
C SER A 239 3.55 -12.34 -21.99
N LYS A 240 3.05 -11.10 -21.80
CA LYS A 240 3.79 -9.84 -21.70
C LYS A 240 3.90 -9.29 -20.28
N ALA A 241 3.45 -10.02 -19.25
CA ALA A 241 3.66 -9.62 -17.86
C ALA A 241 5.16 -9.68 -17.51
N CYS A 242 5.72 -8.52 -17.20
CA CYS A 242 7.11 -8.29 -16.80
C CYS A 242 7.47 -9.14 -15.56
N GLY A 243 8.36 -10.12 -15.75
CA GLY A 243 8.97 -10.93 -14.69
C GLY A 243 8.17 -12.15 -14.27
N ALA A 244 8.83 -13.32 -14.18
CA ALA A 244 8.24 -14.54 -13.65
C ALA A 244 7.66 -14.30 -12.25
N ASN A 245 6.43 -14.76 -12.00
CA ASN A 245 5.82 -14.70 -10.67
C ASN A 245 6.76 -15.36 -9.64
N ARG A 246 7.28 -14.59 -8.67
CA ARG A 246 8.17 -15.09 -7.60
C ARG A 246 7.38 -15.52 -6.37
N GLN A 247 6.28 -16.23 -6.61
CA GLN A 247 5.44 -16.75 -5.55
C GLN A 247 6.18 -17.88 -4.82
N ILE A 248 6.18 -17.82 -3.49
CA ILE A 248 6.64 -18.89 -2.63
C ILE A 248 5.48 -19.87 -2.47
N ASN A 249 5.67 -21.10 -2.99
CA ASN A 249 4.66 -22.16 -2.97
C ASN A 249 5.03 -23.32 -2.03
N ASP A 250 6.30 -23.41 -1.65
CA ASP A 250 6.81 -24.46 -0.79
C ASP A 250 6.60 -24.08 0.69
N SER A 251 6.06 -25.02 1.47
CA SER A 251 5.76 -24.85 2.89
C SER A 251 6.99 -24.50 3.72
N ARG A 252 8.12 -25.17 3.46
CA ARG A 252 9.37 -24.96 4.23
C ARG A 252 10.01 -23.63 3.86
N VAL A 253 10.05 -23.29 2.57
CA VAL A 253 10.54 -21.98 2.11
C VAL A 253 9.67 -20.84 2.66
N ALA A 254 8.37 -21.04 2.80
CA ALA A 254 7.47 -20.06 3.42
C ALA A 254 7.78 -19.86 4.91
N LEU A 255 7.97 -20.94 5.67
CA LEU A 255 8.35 -20.87 7.08
C LEU A 255 9.72 -20.19 7.26
N GLU A 256 10.70 -20.55 6.44
CA GLU A 256 12.02 -19.92 6.43
C GLU A 256 11.91 -18.42 6.15
N ALA A 257 11.16 -18.05 5.11
CA ALA A 257 10.98 -16.66 4.74
C ALA A 257 10.28 -15.82 5.82
N LEU A 258 9.36 -16.40 6.60
CA LEU A 258 8.68 -15.73 7.71
C LEU A 258 9.56 -15.64 8.98
N THR A 259 10.38 -16.65 9.24
CA THR A 259 11.27 -16.69 10.41
C THR A 259 12.58 -15.94 10.20
N SER A 260 12.92 -15.59 8.96
CA SER A 260 14.08 -14.77 8.58
C SER A 260 13.75 -13.30 8.33
N LEU A 261 12.57 -12.82 8.76
CA LEU A 261 12.16 -11.43 8.56
C LEU A 261 12.91 -10.50 9.50
N ASP A 262 13.15 -9.27 9.05
CA ASP A 262 13.77 -8.22 9.87
C ASP A 262 12.81 -7.10 10.21
N LEU A 263 11.72 -6.96 9.44
CA LEU A 263 10.74 -5.90 9.60
C LEU A 263 9.38 -6.33 9.05
N ILE A 264 8.31 -6.07 9.81
CA ILE A 264 6.93 -6.23 9.34
C ILE A 264 6.31 -4.87 9.07
N VAL A 265 5.69 -4.71 7.90
CA VAL A 265 5.01 -3.48 7.51
C VAL A 265 3.59 -3.80 7.07
N GLY A 266 2.64 -2.92 7.38
CA GLY A 266 1.28 -3.03 6.86
C GLY A 266 0.70 -1.65 6.53
N PHE A 267 0.40 -1.40 5.25
CA PHE A 267 -0.18 -0.12 4.84
C PHE A 267 -1.69 -0.23 4.62
N HIS A 268 -2.47 0.19 5.62
CA HIS A 268 -3.92 -0.05 5.67
C HIS A 268 -4.28 -1.54 5.52
N PRO A 269 -3.72 -2.43 6.37
CA PRO A 269 -3.86 -3.87 6.17
C PRO A 269 -5.24 -4.43 6.57
N ASP A 270 -6.25 -3.57 6.71
CA ASP A 270 -7.64 -3.93 7.01
C ASP A 270 -7.75 -4.99 8.13
N GLN A 271 -8.36 -6.14 7.88
CA GLN A 271 -8.51 -7.23 8.86
C GLN A 271 -7.19 -7.76 9.42
N ALA A 272 -6.10 -7.68 8.66
CA ALA A 272 -4.79 -8.18 9.07
C ALA A 272 -4.05 -7.25 10.04
N THR A 273 -4.61 -6.07 10.37
CA THR A 273 -3.94 -5.05 11.20
C THR A 273 -3.44 -5.59 12.54
N GLU A 274 -4.29 -6.31 13.27
CA GLU A 274 -3.93 -6.83 14.59
C GLU A 274 -2.95 -7.99 14.49
N ALA A 275 -3.25 -8.97 13.62
CA ALA A 275 -2.39 -10.12 13.41
C ALA A 275 -0.99 -9.74 12.90
N ALA A 276 -0.85 -8.65 12.13
CA ALA A 276 0.45 -8.13 11.72
C ALA A 276 1.32 -7.70 12.93
N ILE A 277 0.69 -7.05 13.92
CA ILE A 277 1.36 -6.63 15.15
C ILE A 277 1.67 -7.85 16.01
N ASP A 278 0.72 -8.78 16.15
CA ASP A 278 0.93 -10.02 16.92
C ASP A 278 2.02 -10.89 16.32
N LEU A 279 2.12 -10.95 14.99
CA LEU A 279 3.19 -11.64 14.28
C LEU A 279 4.55 -11.01 14.58
N ALA A 280 4.65 -9.68 14.56
CA ALA A 280 5.89 -8.98 14.88
C ALA A 280 6.32 -9.20 16.33
N ILE A 281 5.38 -9.17 17.27
CA ILE A 281 5.64 -9.46 18.69
C ILE A 281 6.09 -10.91 18.86
N LEU A 282 5.42 -11.87 18.21
CA LEU A 282 5.77 -13.29 18.23
C LEU A 282 7.20 -13.52 17.70
N LEU A 283 7.55 -12.87 16.59
CA LEU A 283 8.87 -12.96 15.95
C LEU A 283 9.92 -12.04 16.59
N ARG A 284 9.55 -11.21 17.57
CA ARG A 284 10.43 -10.23 18.24
C ARG A 284 11.21 -9.36 17.26
N ILE A 285 10.54 -8.92 16.20
CA ILE A 285 11.10 -8.04 15.17
C ILE A 285 10.35 -6.72 15.11
N PRO A 286 11.01 -5.62 14.70
CA PRO A 286 10.34 -4.33 14.56
C PRO A 286 9.17 -4.40 13.57
N PHE A 287 8.25 -3.45 13.71
CA PHE A 287 7.14 -3.29 12.77
C PHE A 287 6.73 -1.85 12.57
N ALA A 288 6.10 -1.57 11.44
CA ALA A 288 5.38 -0.32 11.17
C ALA A 288 4.04 -0.60 10.46
N VAL A 289 2.93 -0.40 11.16
CA VAL A 289 1.58 -0.70 10.68
C VAL A 289 0.74 0.56 10.70
N VAL A 290 -0.05 0.80 9.65
CA VAL A 290 -0.98 1.93 9.52
C VAL A 290 -2.42 1.40 9.62
N PRO A 291 -3.05 1.40 10.80
CA PRO A 291 -4.43 0.96 10.97
C PRO A 291 -5.40 1.83 10.17
N CYS A 292 -6.46 1.24 9.63
CA CYS A 292 -7.50 1.95 8.86
C CYS A 292 -8.92 1.64 9.32
N CYS A 293 -9.27 0.36 9.34
CA CYS A 293 -10.63 -0.17 9.49
C CYS A 293 -10.74 -1.01 10.77
N VAL A 294 -11.85 -0.87 11.49
CA VAL A 294 -12.03 -1.48 12.83
C VAL A 294 -12.68 -2.86 12.78
N PHE A 295 -13.57 -3.09 11.80
CA PHE A 295 -14.34 -4.33 11.62
C PHE A 295 -14.98 -4.89 12.91
N PRO A 296 -15.81 -4.11 13.64
CA PRO A 296 -16.33 -4.52 14.95
C PRO A 296 -17.25 -5.74 14.91
N SER A 297 -17.88 -6.04 13.76
CA SER A 297 -18.69 -7.25 13.59
C SER A 297 -17.83 -8.51 13.44
N GLU A 298 -16.64 -8.39 12.84
CA GLU A 298 -15.71 -9.49 12.62
C GLU A 298 -14.85 -9.74 13.87
N PHE A 299 -14.45 -8.67 14.55
CA PHE A 299 -13.64 -8.71 15.77
C PHE A 299 -14.44 -8.26 16.99
N ALA A 300 -15.61 -8.88 17.19
CA ALA A 300 -16.55 -8.54 18.26
C ALA A 300 -15.97 -8.76 19.69
N ASN A 301 -14.90 -9.55 19.81
CA ASN A 301 -14.25 -9.85 21.09
C ASN A 301 -13.22 -8.79 21.50
N ARG A 302 -12.90 -7.80 20.65
CA ARG A 302 -11.99 -6.71 21.04
C ARG A 302 -12.63 -5.86 22.13
N TYR A 303 -11.96 -5.80 23.28
CA TYR A 303 -12.47 -5.17 24.48
C TYR A 303 -11.38 -4.30 25.12
N LEU A 304 -11.73 -3.06 25.48
CA LEU A 304 -10.83 -2.06 26.04
C LEU A 304 -11.57 -1.28 27.13
N ASN A 305 -11.02 -1.22 28.35
CA ASN A 305 -11.54 -0.41 29.46
C ASN A 305 -13.05 -0.56 29.71
N GLY A 306 -13.56 -1.79 29.75
CA GLY A 306 -14.98 -2.03 30.02
C GLY A 306 -15.91 -1.85 28.81
N LYS A 307 -15.39 -1.64 27.60
CA LYS A 307 -16.21 -1.49 26.39
C LYS A 307 -15.64 -2.23 25.17
N PHE A 308 -16.53 -2.59 24.25
CA PHE A 308 -16.15 -3.14 22.95
C PHE A 308 -15.51 -2.09 22.06
N VAL A 309 -14.49 -2.48 21.30
CA VAL A 309 -13.77 -1.61 20.36
C VAL A 309 -14.61 -1.42 19.11
N LYS A 310 -15.19 -0.22 18.93
CA LYS A 310 -16.09 0.09 17.80
C LYS A 310 -15.68 1.33 17.01
N SER A 311 -14.75 2.13 17.51
CA SER A 311 -14.27 3.34 16.86
C SER A 311 -12.79 3.22 16.48
N TYR A 312 -12.35 4.04 15.53
CA TYR A 312 -10.95 4.09 15.12
C TYR A 312 -10.02 4.44 16.29
N ASP A 313 -10.42 5.41 17.12
CA ASP A 313 -9.61 5.83 18.28
C ASP A 313 -9.55 4.74 19.35
N ASP A 314 -10.64 4.01 19.56
CA ASP A 314 -10.64 2.84 20.45
C ASP A 314 -9.75 1.74 19.89
N PHE A 315 -9.72 1.56 18.58
CA PHE A 315 -8.87 0.56 17.95
C PHE A 315 -7.39 0.90 18.09
N LEU A 316 -6.99 2.17 17.88
CA LEU A 316 -5.61 2.59 18.14
C LEU A 316 -5.21 2.36 19.60
N LYS A 317 -6.07 2.75 20.56
CA LYS A 317 -5.80 2.53 21.99
C LYS A 317 -5.70 1.05 22.34
N TYR A 318 -6.54 0.22 21.75
CA TYR A 318 -6.50 -1.24 21.92
C TYR A 318 -5.19 -1.83 21.37
N LEU A 319 -4.76 -1.43 20.17
CA LEU A 319 -3.50 -1.91 19.61
C LEU A 319 -2.29 -1.47 20.46
N LEU A 320 -2.33 -0.28 21.06
CA LEU A 320 -1.29 0.17 21.99
C LEU A 320 -1.22 -0.67 23.28
N THR A 321 -2.24 -1.44 23.66
CA THR A 321 -2.14 -2.34 24.82
C THR A 321 -1.42 -3.64 24.52
N LYS A 322 -1.13 -3.94 23.25
CA LYS A 322 -0.52 -5.21 22.83
C LYS A 322 0.95 -5.31 23.25
N HIS A 323 1.65 -4.18 23.36
CA HIS A 323 3.01 -4.10 23.89
C HIS A 323 3.31 -2.68 24.41
N ASP A 324 4.00 -2.55 25.54
CA ASP A 324 4.24 -1.28 26.25
C ASP A 324 5.14 -0.30 25.47
N LYS A 325 6.02 -0.83 24.61
CA LYS A 325 6.91 -0.03 23.75
C LYS A 325 6.31 0.42 22.41
N ILE A 326 5.05 0.11 22.09
CA ILE A 326 4.46 0.54 20.81
C ILE A 326 4.39 2.07 20.78
N ARG A 327 5.02 2.65 19.76
CA ARG A 327 5.00 4.10 19.49
C ARG A 327 3.94 4.43 18.45
N MET A 328 3.58 5.70 18.42
CA MET A 328 2.63 6.26 17.47
C MET A 328 3.24 7.48 16.78
N SER A 329 3.15 7.55 15.45
CA SER A 329 3.53 8.73 14.66
C SER A 329 2.47 9.02 13.60
N ARG A 330 2.56 10.19 12.95
CA ARG A 330 1.65 10.62 11.88
C ARG A 330 2.41 10.74 10.56
N LEU A 331 1.99 9.98 9.56
CA LEU A 331 2.47 10.09 8.19
C LEU A 331 1.98 11.39 7.55
N ARG A 332 2.88 12.03 6.79
CA ARG A 332 2.58 13.27 6.07
C ARG A 332 1.86 12.94 4.76
N PHE A 333 0.53 12.83 4.81
CA PHE A 333 -0.28 12.72 3.61
C PHE A 333 -0.60 14.11 3.06
N ILE A 334 -0.43 14.27 1.74
CA ILE A 334 -0.80 15.47 1.03
C ILE A 334 -2.34 15.54 0.93
N GLU A 335 -2.93 16.68 1.29
CA GLU A 335 -4.36 17.03 1.08
C GLU A 335 -5.37 16.02 1.67
N SER A 336 -5.25 15.66 2.95
CA SER A 336 -6.14 14.65 3.51
C SER A 336 -6.34 14.68 5.03
N ASP A 337 -7.12 15.63 5.54
CA ASP A 337 -7.44 15.73 6.99
C ASP A 337 -8.24 14.53 7.54
N THR A 338 -8.95 13.80 6.67
CA THR A 338 -9.78 12.65 7.07
C THR A 338 -9.07 11.29 6.89
N ALA A 339 -7.85 11.26 6.36
CA ALA A 339 -7.17 9.99 6.14
C ALA A 339 -6.60 9.41 7.43
N LYS A 340 -6.65 8.08 7.50
CA LYS A 340 -5.98 7.30 8.53
C LYS A 340 -4.47 7.30 8.25
N SER A 341 -3.77 8.26 8.84
CA SER A 341 -2.34 8.51 8.65
C SER A 341 -1.49 8.15 9.86
N ILE A 342 -2.10 7.57 10.90
CA ILE A 342 -1.36 7.14 12.08
C ILE A 342 -0.62 5.84 11.76
N VAL A 343 0.69 5.83 12.02
CA VAL A 343 1.53 4.64 12.00
C VAL A 343 1.83 4.24 13.44
N LEU A 344 1.52 2.99 13.79
CA LEU A 344 1.97 2.33 15.00
C LEU A 344 3.23 1.57 14.70
N TYR A 345 4.25 1.69 15.55
CA TYR A 345 5.55 1.13 15.24
C TYR A 345 6.38 0.78 16.47
N MET A 346 7.28 -0.19 16.30
CA MET A 346 8.34 -0.56 17.25
C MET A 346 9.68 -0.66 16.53
N LEU A 347 10.75 -0.44 17.27
CA LEU A 347 12.15 -0.55 16.84
C LEU A 347 12.76 -1.84 17.39
N LYS A 348 13.93 -2.22 16.88
CA LYS A 348 14.58 -3.48 17.26
C LYS A 348 14.95 -3.50 18.75
N GLU A 349 15.46 -2.38 19.25
CA GLU A 349 15.84 -2.16 20.64
C GLU A 349 14.68 -2.26 21.64
N ASP A 350 13.43 -2.18 21.18
CA ASP A 350 12.26 -2.30 22.06
C ASP A 350 12.03 -3.72 22.57
N PHE A 351 12.58 -4.73 21.90
CA PHE A 351 12.46 -6.14 22.27
C PHE A 351 13.53 -6.61 23.28
N GLY A 352 14.38 -5.69 23.75
CA GLY A 352 15.52 -5.98 24.63
C GLY A 352 16.78 -6.37 23.86
N GLU A 353 17.95 -6.28 24.51
CA GLU A 353 19.22 -6.75 23.94
C GLU A 353 19.09 -8.26 23.62
N SER A 354 19.35 -8.61 22.36
CA SER A 354 19.42 -10.00 21.90
C SER A 354 20.74 -10.62 22.32
#